data_AF-A0A544TBG6-F1
#
_entry.id   AF-A0A544TBG6-F1
#
_cell.length_a   1.000
_cell.length_b   1.000
_cell.length_c   1.000
_cell.angle_alpha   90.00
_cell.angle_beta   90.00
_cell.angle_gamma   90.00
#
_symmetry.space_group_name_H-M   'P 1'
#
loop_
_entity.id
_entity.type
_entity.pdbx_description
1 polymer ?
#
loop_
_entity_poly.entity_id
_entity_poly.type
_entity_poly.pdbx_seq_one_letter_code
_entity_poly.pdbx_strand_id
1 'polypeptide(L)'
;MKVEYDDIRYTQVEQLHQEGNSCTKIGEILGLNRKKVSKYLQEELGYKIRVIAGNHNKEEITRKYLEGEKLFISGLSINKITKQLKIHKKSFSNWLQEEKGHTVKPKRGLTIQEQINQNEKLGFGESLINEGHSFSYAVKKSKINYYNFKKFLKEKGYELSFSNRKYILSENTFENIDTEEKAYWLGFLYADAYVSNNCGYVLELTLKAADLDHIIKFRNFMKSDHPIMPKVVELDEKKHKAYRLAIYSKKLVIDLIKQGCIPCKSLVLKFPSSSIVPPNLVRHFIRGYWDGDGTICFTKLKKLGFKYCSLSVISTTEFVEEIRNILELPKVKLQTEGNAYSLRYAGTNLPIKILNFIYEDASIYLPRKHEIYKKFLSARINFETKVNEQKEFRTSILNKATDLFNKGNSIRTISTLLKLDRTMISSWLYLNGINVQLSRPFSEEELAIQRVKLSQAEEFYQRYNSVSKAGKLAGINYHRFKLYLIQKGYSLEF
;
A
#
# COMPACT_ATOMS: atom_id res chain seq x y z
N MET A 1 16.36 42.11 -23.93
CA MET A 1 15.25 42.73 -24.67
C MET A 1 15.37 44.24 -24.51
N LYS A 2 15.93 44.95 -25.49
CA LYS A 2 15.74 46.39 -25.62
C LYS A 2 14.24 46.60 -25.85
N VAL A 3 13.61 47.44 -25.04
CA VAL A 3 12.21 47.83 -25.27
C VAL A 3 12.27 48.84 -26.40
N GLU A 4 11.75 48.52 -27.58
CA GLU A 4 11.62 49.49 -28.66
C GLU A 4 10.61 50.56 -28.24
N TYR A 5 11.09 51.81 -28.15
CA TYR A 5 10.30 53.00 -27.86
C TYR A 5 9.98 53.77 -29.16
N ASP A 6 9.64 53.07 -30.24
CA ASP A 6 9.31 53.61 -31.58
C ASP A 6 7.91 54.27 -31.66
N ASP A 7 7.34 54.58 -30.51
CA ASP A 7 6.02 55.15 -30.38
C ASP A 7 6.16 56.67 -30.27
N ILE A 8 5.63 57.40 -31.26
CA ILE A 8 5.66 58.88 -31.38
C ILE A 8 5.32 59.56 -30.05
N ARG A 9 4.49 58.94 -29.21
CA ARG A 9 4.12 59.43 -27.88
C ARG A 9 5.32 59.64 -26.94
N TYR A 10 6.40 58.88 -27.07
CA TYR A 10 7.59 59.05 -26.22
C TYR A 10 8.38 60.32 -26.52
N THR A 11 8.26 60.89 -27.73
CA THR A 11 8.92 62.17 -28.08
C THR A 11 8.40 63.35 -27.25
N GLN A 12 7.18 63.27 -26.74
CA GLN A 12 6.57 64.31 -25.90
C GLN A 12 6.80 64.09 -24.40
N VAL A 13 7.38 62.95 -24.00
CA VAL A 13 7.59 62.59 -22.59
C VAL A 13 8.62 63.51 -21.93
N GLU A 14 9.70 63.88 -22.65
CA GLU A 14 10.73 64.76 -22.12
C GLU A 14 10.19 66.18 -21.85
N GLN A 15 9.49 66.75 -22.82
CA GLN A 15 8.90 68.08 -22.70
C GLN A 15 7.93 68.15 -21.51
N LEU A 16 6.98 67.22 -21.42
CA LEU A 16 6.02 67.17 -20.32
C LEU A 16 6.69 66.98 -18.95
N HIS A 17 7.85 66.29 -18.91
CA HIS A 17 8.64 66.14 -17.69
C HIS A 17 9.34 67.45 -17.28
N GLN A 18 9.92 68.19 -18.23
CA GLN A 18 10.52 69.50 -18.00
C GLN A 18 9.48 70.55 -17.56
N GLU A 19 8.24 70.42 -18.01
CA GLU A 19 7.09 71.20 -17.52
C GLU A 19 6.64 70.83 -16.09
N GLY A 20 7.32 69.87 -15.44
CA GLY A 20 7.09 69.51 -14.03
C GLY A 20 6.01 68.44 -13.80
N ASN A 21 5.50 67.78 -14.84
CA ASN A 21 4.50 66.74 -14.67
C ASN A 21 5.09 65.44 -14.08
N SER A 22 4.32 64.79 -13.21
CA SER A 22 4.69 63.47 -12.67
C SER A 22 4.54 62.37 -13.72
N CYS A 23 5.31 61.27 -13.62
CA CYS A 23 5.22 60.14 -14.57
C CYS A 23 3.81 59.54 -14.66
N THR A 24 2.99 59.65 -13.61
CA THR A 24 1.59 59.21 -13.62
C THR A 24 0.75 60.13 -14.50
N LYS A 25 0.91 61.45 -14.34
CA LYS A 25 0.16 62.45 -15.13
C LYS A 25 0.59 62.47 -16.59
N ILE A 26 1.89 62.29 -16.87
CA ILE A 26 2.40 62.11 -18.23
C ILE A 26 1.81 60.83 -18.86
N GLY A 27 1.72 59.75 -18.08
CA GLY A 27 1.08 58.51 -18.52
C GLY A 27 -0.41 58.67 -18.86
N GLU A 28 -1.14 59.47 -18.08
CA GLU A 28 -2.54 59.79 -18.35
C GLU A 28 -2.71 60.65 -19.62
N ILE A 29 -1.89 61.68 -19.79
CA ILE A 29 -1.94 62.59 -20.96
C ILE A 29 -1.62 61.85 -22.26
N LEU A 30 -0.59 61.00 -22.25
CA LEU A 30 -0.11 60.31 -23.45
C LEU A 30 -0.71 58.90 -23.61
N GLY A 31 -1.54 58.43 -22.68
CA GLY A 31 -2.06 57.06 -22.69
C GLY A 31 -0.97 55.99 -22.52
N LEU A 32 0.12 56.31 -21.80
CA LEU A 32 1.26 55.44 -21.54
C LEU A 32 1.24 54.91 -20.09
N ASN A 33 1.73 53.69 -19.88
CA ASN A 33 1.85 53.16 -18.52
C ASN A 33 2.91 53.95 -17.72
N ARG A 34 2.57 54.46 -16.53
CA ARG A 34 3.48 55.24 -15.68
C ARG A 34 4.85 54.60 -15.45
N LYS A 35 4.93 53.26 -15.39
CA LYS A 35 6.19 52.53 -15.21
C LYS A 35 7.05 52.58 -16.48
N LYS A 36 6.42 52.58 -17.66
CA LYS A 36 7.13 52.71 -18.93
C LYS A 36 7.65 54.14 -19.13
N VAL A 37 6.86 55.15 -18.77
CA VAL A 37 7.28 56.56 -18.77
C VAL A 37 8.48 56.78 -17.84
N SER A 38 8.41 56.26 -16.60
CA SER A 38 9.51 56.33 -15.65
C SER A 38 10.77 55.63 -16.15
N LYS A 39 10.61 54.48 -16.82
CA LYS A 39 11.72 53.69 -17.36
C LYS A 39 12.39 54.41 -18.53
N TYR A 40 11.60 54.96 -19.45
CA TYR A 40 12.10 55.75 -20.58
C TYR A 40 12.90 56.99 -20.12
N LEU A 41 12.36 57.76 -19.18
CA LEU A 41 13.06 58.93 -18.62
C LEU A 41 14.38 58.57 -17.90
N GLN A 42 14.45 57.40 -17.26
CA GLN A 42 15.67 56.94 -16.56
C GLN A 42 16.71 56.34 -17.50
N GLU A 43 16.28 55.45 -18.41
CA GLU A 43 17.18 54.62 -19.23
C GLU A 43 17.61 55.32 -20.51
N GLU A 44 16.70 56.05 -21.18
CA GLU A 44 16.99 56.68 -22.48
C GLU A 44 17.41 58.14 -22.33
N LEU A 45 16.83 58.87 -21.36
CA LEU A 45 17.08 60.30 -21.16
C LEU A 45 17.93 60.62 -19.92
N GLY A 46 18.30 59.61 -19.12
CA GLY A 46 19.23 59.77 -18.00
C GLY A 46 18.71 60.56 -16.79
N TYR A 47 17.41 60.87 -16.71
CA TYR A 47 16.83 61.59 -15.58
C TYR A 47 16.81 60.72 -14.31
N LYS A 48 17.27 61.28 -13.19
CA LYS A 48 17.13 60.64 -11.87
C LYS A 48 15.72 60.77 -11.33
N ILE A 49 14.84 59.85 -11.71
CA ILE A 49 13.47 59.82 -11.20
C ILE A 49 13.45 59.21 -9.80
N ARG A 50 13.14 60.04 -8.79
CA ARG A 50 12.83 59.57 -7.43
C ARG A 50 11.48 58.87 -7.45
N VAL A 51 11.49 57.56 -7.26
CA VAL A 51 10.25 56.79 -7.06
C VAL A 51 9.68 57.12 -5.69
N ILE A 52 8.72 58.04 -5.64
CA ILE A 52 7.91 58.26 -4.43
C ILE A 52 6.84 57.17 -4.43
N ALA A 53 7.11 56.10 -3.68
CA ALA A 53 6.12 55.06 -3.45
C ALA A 53 4.99 55.63 -2.56
N GLY A 54 3.77 55.64 -3.09
CA GLY A 54 2.58 56.07 -2.37
C GLY A 54 2.33 57.56 -2.55
N ASN A 55 1.45 57.89 -3.49
CA ASN A 55 0.91 59.23 -3.62
C ASN A 55 -0.09 59.46 -2.50
N HIS A 56 0.41 59.83 -1.34
CA HIS A 56 -0.35 60.67 -0.45
C HIS A 56 0.47 61.91 -0.25
N ASN A 57 0.03 63.01 -0.86
CA ASN A 57 0.59 64.32 -0.59
C ASN A 57 0.60 64.47 0.94
N LYS A 58 1.80 64.51 1.54
CA LYS A 58 1.98 64.41 3.00
C LYS A 58 1.20 65.53 3.70
N GLU A 59 1.11 66.68 3.03
CA GLU A 59 0.31 67.83 3.42
C GLU A 59 -1.19 67.53 3.40
N GLU A 60 -1.69 66.80 2.40
CA GLU A 60 -3.12 66.44 2.29
C GLU A 60 -3.54 65.42 3.35
N ILE A 61 -2.72 64.40 3.62
CA ILE A 61 -2.96 63.49 4.75
C ILE A 61 -2.93 64.26 6.07
N THR A 62 -1.96 65.14 6.24
CA THR A 62 -1.83 65.93 7.48
C THR A 62 -3.07 66.81 7.67
N ARG A 63 -3.57 67.45 6.60
CA ARG A 63 -4.82 68.22 6.64
C ARG A 63 -6.02 67.34 7.03
N LYS A 64 -6.16 66.15 6.43
CA LYS A 64 -7.22 65.19 6.76
C LYS A 64 -7.10 64.67 8.20
N TYR A 65 -5.89 64.51 8.72
CA TYR A 65 -5.69 64.10 10.11
C TYR A 65 -6.04 65.22 11.09
N LEU A 66 -5.67 66.46 10.80
CA LEU A 66 -6.07 67.64 11.60
C LEU A 66 -7.60 67.84 11.58
N GLU A 67 -8.25 67.67 10.44
CA GLU A 67 -9.71 67.70 10.34
C GLU A 67 -10.35 66.53 11.11
N GLY A 68 -9.77 65.33 10.97
CA GLY A 68 -10.18 64.16 11.73
C GLY A 68 -10.04 64.33 13.24
N GLU A 69 -9.00 65.03 13.70
CA GLU A 69 -8.78 65.35 15.12
C GLU A 69 -9.92 66.21 15.67
N LYS A 70 -10.32 67.25 14.94
CA LYS A 70 -11.45 68.11 15.32
C LYS A 70 -12.76 67.31 15.43
N LEU A 71 -12.99 66.40 14.48
CA LEU A 71 -14.14 65.49 14.51
C LEU A 71 -14.06 64.50 15.68
N PHE A 72 -12.86 64.06 16.04
CA PHE A 72 -12.65 63.17 17.19
C PHE A 72 -12.92 63.88 18.52
N ILE A 73 -12.42 65.11 18.69
CA ILE A 73 -12.63 65.95 19.88
C ILE A 73 -14.13 66.29 20.05
N SER A 74 -14.86 66.51 18.94
CA SER A 74 -16.32 66.70 18.97
C SER A 74 -17.12 65.42 19.23
N GLY A 75 -16.46 64.29 19.51
CA GLY A 75 -17.09 63.06 19.97
C GLY A 75 -17.44 62.05 18.89
N LEU A 76 -17.03 62.25 17.63
CA LEU A 76 -17.23 61.23 16.60
C LEU A 76 -16.30 60.03 16.78
N SER A 77 -16.83 58.83 16.53
CA SER A 77 -16.01 57.61 16.53
C SER A 77 -14.98 57.62 15.39
N ILE A 78 -13.79 57.09 15.66
CA ILE A 78 -12.70 56.91 14.69
C ILE A 78 -13.21 56.21 13.40
N ASN A 79 -14.09 55.21 13.53
CA ASN A 79 -14.67 54.53 12.37
C ASN A 79 -15.43 55.47 11.44
N LYS A 80 -16.27 56.35 12.00
CA LYS A 80 -17.08 57.30 11.24
C LYS A 80 -16.18 58.34 10.55
N ILE A 81 -15.18 58.84 11.28
CA ILE A 81 -14.18 59.79 10.77
C ILE A 81 -13.38 59.18 9.61
N THR A 82 -12.87 57.96 9.78
CA THR A 82 -12.05 57.30 8.76
C THR A 82 -12.80 57.02 7.46
N LYS A 83 -14.10 56.70 7.55
CA LYS A 83 -14.98 56.54 6.38
C LYS A 83 -15.26 57.89 5.70
N GLN A 84 -15.56 58.92 6.49
CA GLN A 84 -15.88 60.26 5.98
C GLN A 84 -14.69 60.90 5.26
N LEU A 85 -13.51 60.85 5.88
CA LEU A 85 -12.29 61.49 5.36
C LEU A 85 -11.48 60.57 4.43
N LYS A 86 -11.96 59.35 4.19
CA LYS A 86 -11.28 58.32 3.38
C LYS A 86 -9.81 58.11 3.78
N ILE A 87 -9.57 58.01 5.09
CA ILE A 87 -8.23 57.82 5.67
C ILE A 87 -8.10 56.43 6.31
N HIS A 88 -6.87 55.91 6.36
CA HIS A 88 -6.62 54.58 6.92
C HIS A 88 -6.75 54.59 8.45
N LYS A 89 -7.63 53.73 8.98
CA LYS A 89 -8.00 53.71 10.40
C LYS A 89 -6.82 53.54 11.35
N LYS A 90 -5.92 52.59 11.07
CA LYS A 90 -4.78 52.32 11.94
C LYS A 90 -3.84 53.53 11.99
N SER A 91 -3.57 54.12 10.84
CA SER A 91 -2.65 55.25 10.70
C SER A 91 -3.18 56.50 11.39
N PHE A 92 -4.48 56.78 11.27
CA PHE A 92 -5.13 57.88 11.97
C PHE A 92 -5.21 57.63 13.50
N SER A 93 -5.48 56.40 13.93
CA SER A 93 -5.47 56.04 15.36
C SER A 93 -4.08 56.19 15.99
N ASN A 94 -3.03 55.77 15.29
CA ASN A 94 -1.65 55.94 15.74
C ASN A 94 -1.30 57.43 15.80
N TRP A 95 -1.64 58.20 14.77
CA TRP A 95 -1.39 59.64 14.75
C TRP A 95 -2.09 60.36 15.93
N LEU A 96 -3.34 60.00 16.25
CA LEU A 96 -4.02 60.54 17.43
C LEU A 96 -3.30 60.21 18.74
N GLN A 97 -2.72 59.00 18.87
CA GLN A 97 -2.04 58.54 20.09
C GLN A 97 -0.61 59.10 20.21
N GLU A 98 0.19 58.97 19.15
CA GLU A 98 1.63 59.21 19.12
C GLU A 98 1.96 60.70 18.90
N GLU A 99 1.26 61.37 17.99
CA GLU A 99 1.56 62.77 17.61
C GLU A 99 0.73 63.79 18.39
N LYS A 100 -0.46 63.39 18.87
CA LYS A 100 -1.41 64.28 19.55
C LYS A 100 -1.72 63.90 20.99
N GLY A 101 -1.24 62.74 21.47
CA GLY A 101 -1.41 62.31 22.86
C GLY A 101 -2.84 61.96 23.27
N HIS A 102 -3.77 61.76 22.32
CA HIS A 102 -5.16 61.39 22.63
C HIS A 102 -5.25 59.94 23.12
N THR A 103 -6.03 59.72 24.19
CA THR A 103 -6.33 58.36 24.65
C THR A 103 -7.43 57.72 23.80
N VAL A 104 -7.04 56.87 22.86
CA VAL A 104 -7.99 56.06 22.10
C VAL A 104 -8.34 54.80 22.91
N LYS A 105 -9.60 54.70 23.34
CA LYS A 105 -10.06 53.54 24.13
C LYS A 105 -9.75 52.23 23.38
N PRO A 106 -9.18 51.22 24.06
CA PRO A 106 -8.86 49.93 23.45
C PRO A 106 -10.13 49.25 22.90
N LYS A 107 -9.93 48.31 21.97
CA LYS A 107 -11.03 47.52 21.41
C LYS A 107 -11.81 46.86 22.55
N ARG A 108 -13.13 47.07 22.61
CA ARG A 108 -14.01 46.41 23.61
C ARG A 108 -13.76 44.91 23.59
N GLY A 109 -13.64 44.30 24.78
CA GLY A 109 -13.67 42.85 24.94
C GLY A 109 -14.99 42.25 24.45
N LEU A 110 -15.00 40.93 24.28
CA LEU A 110 -16.22 40.19 23.96
C LEU A 110 -17.17 40.20 25.17
N THR A 111 -18.46 40.41 24.94
CA THR A 111 -19.49 40.15 25.95
C THR A 111 -19.56 38.67 26.31
N ILE A 112 -20.18 38.38 27.46
CA ILE A 112 -20.45 37.01 27.92
C ILE A 112 -21.15 36.19 26.81
N GLN A 113 -22.17 36.75 26.17
CA GLN A 113 -22.88 36.05 25.08
C GLN A 113 -22.00 35.78 23.85
N GLU A 114 -21.12 36.72 23.50
CA GLU A 114 -20.17 36.54 22.40
C GLU A 114 -19.09 35.49 22.73
N GLN A 115 -18.66 35.41 24.00
CA GLN A 115 -17.74 34.38 24.48
C GLN A 115 -18.38 32.99 24.45
N ILE A 116 -19.64 32.87 24.91
CA ILE A 116 -20.39 31.60 24.87
C ILE A 116 -20.51 31.12 23.42
N ASN A 117 -20.99 31.97 22.51
CA ASN A 117 -21.13 31.63 21.08
C ASN A 117 -19.78 31.25 20.44
N GLN A 118 -18.69 31.94 20.82
CA GLN A 118 -17.36 31.59 20.35
C GLN A 118 -16.93 30.20 20.86
N ASN A 119 -17.17 29.89 22.13
CA ASN A 119 -16.83 28.60 22.74
C ASN A 119 -17.68 27.45 22.18
N GLU A 120 -18.97 27.67 21.95
CA GLU A 120 -19.85 26.69 21.29
C GLU A 120 -19.36 26.35 19.89
N LYS A 121 -18.97 27.38 19.11
CA LYS A 121 -18.40 27.14 17.78
C LYS A 121 -17.08 26.39 17.87
N LEU A 122 -16.18 26.76 18.79
CA LEU A 122 -14.92 26.04 19.03
C LEU A 122 -15.15 24.57 19.39
N GLY A 123 -16.10 24.28 20.28
CA GLY A 123 -16.49 22.92 20.65
C GLY A 123 -17.08 22.13 19.48
N PHE A 124 -17.95 22.74 18.67
CA PHE A 124 -18.47 22.10 17.45
C PHE A 124 -17.38 21.89 16.38
N GLY A 125 -16.43 22.83 16.26
CA GLY A 125 -15.27 22.64 15.42
C GLY A 125 -14.42 21.44 15.88
N GLU A 126 -14.18 21.32 17.18
CA GLU A 126 -13.43 20.22 17.80
C GLU A 126 -14.13 18.87 17.62
N SER A 127 -15.46 18.82 17.78
CA SER A 127 -16.22 17.58 17.54
C SER A 127 -16.05 17.08 16.11
N LEU A 128 -16.12 17.99 15.12
CA LEU A 128 -15.89 17.64 13.71
C LEU A 128 -14.47 17.10 13.46
N ILE A 129 -13.46 17.61 14.16
CA ILE A 129 -12.09 17.07 14.08
C ILE A 129 -12.04 15.66 14.67
N ASN A 130 -12.68 15.44 15.81
CA ASN A 130 -12.72 14.12 16.47
C ASN A 130 -13.53 13.08 15.65
N GLU A 131 -14.52 13.53 14.88
CA GLU A 131 -15.26 12.73 13.89
C GLU A 131 -14.46 12.46 12.60
N GLY A 132 -13.25 13.01 12.48
CA GLY A 132 -12.34 12.76 11.35
C GLY A 132 -12.55 13.69 10.15
N HIS A 133 -13.27 14.80 10.30
CA HIS A 133 -13.40 15.80 9.24
C HIS A 133 -12.17 16.73 9.15
N SER A 134 -11.82 17.21 7.95
CA SER A 134 -10.68 18.11 7.75
C SER A 134 -10.80 19.43 8.51
N PHE A 135 -9.65 19.98 8.91
CA PHE A 135 -9.55 21.31 9.53
C PHE A 135 -10.25 22.39 8.71
N SER A 136 -10.09 22.38 7.39
CA SER A 136 -10.76 23.33 6.49
C SER A 136 -12.28 23.14 6.47
N TYR A 137 -12.77 21.89 6.54
CA TYR A 137 -14.19 21.60 6.66
C TYR A 137 -14.75 22.06 8.00
N ALA A 138 -14.06 21.74 9.10
CA ALA A 138 -14.42 22.14 10.45
C ALA A 138 -14.52 23.67 10.56
N VAL A 139 -13.52 24.42 10.09
CA VAL A 139 -13.53 25.90 10.06
C VAL A 139 -14.71 26.46 9.27
N LYS A 140 -15.00 25.89 8.09
CA LYS A 140 -16.12 26.35 7.24
C LYS A 140 -17.48 26.06 7.88
N LYS A 141 -17.68 24.86 8.43
CA LYS A 141 -18.96 24.44 9.01
C LYS A 141 -19.25 25.11 10.35
N SER A 142 -18.25 25.22 11.20
CA SER A 142 -18.36 25.90 12.50
C SER A 142 -18.36 27.43 12.40
N LYS A 143 -18.01 27.99 11.23
CA LYS A 143 -17.92 29.44 10.97
C LYS A 143 -16.98 30.15 11.95
N ILE A 144 -15.87 29.50 12.32
CA ILE A 144 -14.85 30.05 13.20
C ILE A 144 -13.74 30.73 12.39
N ASN A 145 -13.06 31.71 12.98
CA ASN A 145 -11.82 32.21 12.43
C ASN A 145 -10.72 31.13 12.45
N TYR A 146 -10.09 30.89 11.30
CA TYR A 146 -9.00 29.91 11.12
C TYR A 146 -7.93 29.98 12.22
N TYR A 147 -7.45 31.19 12.55
CA TYR A 147 -6.35 31.37 13.51
C TYR A 147 -6.79 31.11 14.96
N ASN A 148 -8.03 31.50 15.31
CA ASN A 148 -8.56 31.25 16.64
C ASN A 148 -8.75 29.74 16.89
N PHE A 149 -9.30 29.03 15.90
CA PHE A 149 -9.50 27.58 16.01
C PHE A 149 -8.16 26.83 16.07
N LYS A 150 -7.17 27.28 15.27
CA LYS A 150 -5.80 26.77 15.32
C LYS A 150 -5.18 26.93 16.71
N LYS A 151 -5.29 28.11 17.30
CA LYS A 151 -4.75 28.39 18.65
C LYS A 151 -5.40 27.49 19.70
N PHE A 152 -6.72 27.38 19.66
CA PHE A 152 -7.52 26.54 20.56
C PHE A 152 -7.09 25.07 20.54
N LEU A 153 -6.97 24.45 19.36
CA LEU A 153 -6.54 23.05 19.26
C LEU A 153 -5.09 22.84 19.73
N LYS A 154 -4.20 23.83 19.51
CA LYS A 154 -2.82 23.77 20.00
C LYS A 154 -2.75 23.79 21.53
N GLU A 155 -3.56 24.64 22.16
CA GLU A 155 -3.66 24.73 23.62
C GLU A 155 -4.24 23.45 24.23
N LYS A 156 -5.06 22.71 23.47
CA LYS A 156 -5.60 21.39 23.83
C LYS A 156 -4.64 20.22 23.58
N GLY A 157 -3.45 20.46 23.01
CA GLY A 157 -2.43 19.42 22.79
C GLY A 157 -2.52 18.68 21.45
N TYR A 158 -3.30 19.16 20.47
CA TYR A 158 -3.33 18.55 19.14
C TYR A 158 -2.02 18.84 18.36
N GLU A 159 -1.34 17.78 17.91
CA GLU A 159 -0.20 17.87 17.00
C GLU A 159 -0.65 18.13 15.55
N LEU A 160 -0.82 19.40 15.20
CA LEU A 160 -1.23 19.81 13.86
C LEU A 160 -0.01 19.89 12.91
N SER A 161 0.11 18.95 11.97
CA SER A 161 1.02 19.07 10.81
C SER A 161 0.50 20.15 9.84
N PHE A 162 1.09 21.34 9.90
CA PHE A 162 0.66 22.50 9.11
C PHE A 162 1.21 22.44 7.68
N SER A 163 0.50 21.75 6.81
CA SER A 163 0.48 22.10 5.40
C SER A 163 -0.86 22.76 5.08
N ASN A 164 -0.90 23.67 4.10
CA ASN A 164 -2.14 24.21 3.51
C ASN A 164 -2.92 23.11 2.74
N ARG A 165 -2.99 21.89 3.29
CA ARG A 165 -3.57 20.76 2.60
C ARG A 165 -5.07 20.77 2.70
N LYS A 166 -5.66 20.40 1.57
CA LYS A 166 -7.09 20.23 1.38
C LYS A 166 -7.63 19.04 2.18
N TYR A 167 -6.77 18.05 2.46
CA TYR A 167 -7.14 16.74 3.00
C TYR A 167 -6.23 16.34 4.18
N ILE A 168 -6.79 15.61 5.15
CA ILE A 168 -6.09 14.96 6.27
C ILE A 168 -5.26 13.81 5.72
N LEU A 169 -4.08 13.62 6.31
CA LEU A 169 -3.17 12.53 5.97
C LEU A 169 -2.19 12.27 7.12
N SER A 170 -2.06 11.01 7.54
CA SER A 170 -0.92 10.57 8.34
C SER A 170 0.29 10.34 7.43
N GLU A 171 1.19 11.31 7.36
CA GLU A 171 2.36 11.24 6.47
C GLU A 171 3.52 10.40 7.02
N ASN A 172 3.58 10.26 8.34
CA ASN A 172 4.67 9.56 9.02
C ASN A 172 4.47 8.03 9.00
N THR A 173 3.40 7.54 8.37
CA THR A 173 2.98 6.14 8.41
C THR A 173 4.07 5.17 7.92
N PHE A 174 4.92 5.60 6.97
CA PHE A 174 6.00 4.80 6.40
C PHE A 174 7.41 5.27 6.79
N GLU A 175 7.56 6.06 7.87
CA GLU A 175 8.88 6.41 8.41
C GLU A 175 9.64 5.17 8.89
N ASN A 176 8.93 4.20 9.46
CA ASN A 176 9.44 2.92 9.92
C ASN A 176 8.40 1.81 9.66
N ILE A 177 8.86 0.59 9.45
CA ILE A 177 8.00 -0.58 9.23
C ILE A 177 8.10 -1.50 10.46
N ASP A 178 7.22 -1.27 11.42
CA ASP A 178 7.25 -1.88 12.76
C ASP A 178 5.99 -2.71 13.09
N THR A 179 5.02 -2.78 12.18
CA THR A 179 3.76 -3.49 12.37
C THR A 179 3.40 -4.35 11.15
N GLU A 180 2.59 -5.38 11.37
CA GLU A 180 2.01 -6.21 10.30
C GLU A 180 1.35 -5.36 9.21
N GLU A 181 0.52 -4.40 9.61
CA GLU A 181 -0.26 -3.59 8.67
C GLU A 181 0.62 -2.67 7.81
N LYS A 182 1.65 -2.04 8.40
CA LYS A 182 2.62 -1.23 7.65
C LYS A 182 3.42 -2.08 6.66
N ALA A 183 3.91 -3.25 7.09
CA ALA A 183 4.67 -4.16 6.24
C ALA A 183 3.82 -4.67 5.07
N TYR A 184 2.57 -5.07 5.36
CA TYR A 184 1.60 -5.45 4.34
C TYR A 184 1.37 -4.34 3.32
N TRP A 185 1.06 -3.13 3.76
CA TRP A 185 0.83 -2.03 2.81
C TRP A 185 2.08 -1.67 2.04
N LEU A 186 3.27 -1.69 2.65
CA LEU A 186 4.50 -1.46 1.90
C LEU A 186 4.66 -2.48 0.77
N GLY A 187 4.45 -3.78 1.04
CA GLY A 187 4.47 -4.83 0.03
C GLY A 187 3.41 -4.62 -1.07
N PHE A 188 2.19 -4.25 -0.69
CA PHE A 188 1.12 -3.99 -1.64
C PHE A 188 1.43 -2.78 -2.54
N LEU A 189 2.00 -1.71 -1.96
CA LEU A 189 2.43 -0.54 -2.71
C LEU A 189 3.62 -0.87 -3.63
N TYR A 190 4.51 -1.78 -3.23
CA TYR A 190 5.58 -2.30 -4.08
C TYR A 190 5.08 -3.00 -5.35
N ALA A 191 3.88 -3.57 -5.32
CA ALA A 191 3.24 -4.17 -6.47
C ALA A 191 2.50 -3.13 -7.32
N ASP A 192 1.40 -2.57 -6.77
CA ASP A 192 0.38 -1.88 -7.59
C ASP A 192 0.44 -0.35 -7.54
N ALA A 193 1.23 0.23 -6.63
CA ALA A 193 1.22 1.69 -6.47
C ALA A 193 2.08 2.41 -7.50
N TYR A 194 1.62 3.59 -7.90
CA TYR A 194 2.41 4.56 -8.65
C TYR A 194 2.97 5.62 -7.69
N VAL A 195 4.29 5.78 -7.69
CA VAL A 195 4.99 6.80 -6.90
C VAL A 195 5.72 7.74 -7.86
N SER A 196 5.58 9.05 -7.64
CA SER A 196 6.28 10.07 -8.44
C SER A 196 6.76 11.21 -7.57
N ASN A 197 8.04 11.57 -7.70
CA ASN A 197 8.69 12.70 -7.03
C ASN A 197 8.84 13.94 -7.94
N ASN A 198 8.56 13.81 -9.25
CA ASN A 198 8.74 14.88 -10.23
C ASN A 198 7.49 15.78 -10.36
N CYS A 199 6.29 15.24 -10.18
CA CYS A 199 5.03 15.94 -10.39
C CYS A 199 4.23 16.10 -9.08
N GLY A 200 4.76 16.89 -8.14
CA GLY A 200 4.03 17.26 -6.91
C GLY A 200 4.01 16.20 -5.81
N TYR A 201 4.91 15.21 -5.86
CA TYR A 201 5.04 14.13 -4.88
C TYR A 201 3.73 13.35 -4.67
N VAL A 202 3.41 12.47 -5.62
CA VAL A 202 2.20 11.63 -5.59
C VAL A 202 2.51 10.22 -5.13
N LEU A 203 1.63 9.71 -4.27
CA LEU A 203 1.31 8.31 -4.15
C LEU A 203 -0.07 8.06 -4.77
N GLU A 204 -0.15 7.20 -5.77
CA GLU A 204 -1.40 6.80 -6.40
C GLU A 204 -1.60 5.29 -6.29
N LEU A 205 -2.77 4.88 -5.83
CA LEU A 205 -3.23 3.51 -5.88
C LEU A 205 -4.49 3.43 -6.74
N THR A 206 -4.42 2.65 -7.82
CA THR A 206 -5.56 2.40 -8.71
C THR A 206 -5.86 0.91 -8.73
N LEU A 207 -7.02 0.50 -8.23
CA LEU A 207 -7.46 -0.91 -8.26
C LEU A 207 -8.75 -1.06 -9.06
N LYS A 208 -8.99 -2.29 -9.54
CA LYS A 208 -10.25 -2.63 -10.24
C LYS A 208 -11.46 -2.41 -9.34
N ALA A 209 -12.63 -2.21 -9.96
CA ALA A 209 -13.88 -1.93 -9.24
C ALA A 209 -14.23 -2.96 -8.15
N ALA A 210 -13.92 -4.24 -8.38
CA ALA A 210 -14.16 -5.32 -7.41
C ALA A 210 -13.32 -5.23 -6.13
N ASP A 211 -12.24 -4.44 -6.13
CA ASP A 211 -11.31 -4.29 -5.01
C ASP A 211 -11.43 -2.89 -4.35
N LEU A 212 -12.55 -2.19 -4.56
CA LEU A 212 -12.82 -0.86 -3.97
C LEU A 212 -12.66 -0.87 -2.44
N ASP A 213 -13.18 -1.90 -1.76
CA ASP A 213 -13.07 -2.04 -0.31
C ASP A 213 -11.60 -2.06 0.15
N HIS A 214 -10.70 -2.57 -0.68
CA HIS A 214 -9.27 -2.59 -0.36
C HIS A 214 -8.65 -1.20 -0.43
N ILE A 215 -9.08 -0.36 -1.38
CA ILE A 215 -8.69 1.06 -1.41
C ILE A 215 -9.23 1.81 -0.19
N ILE A 216 -10.46 1.50 0.25
CA ILE A 216 -11.04 2.08 1.46
C ILE A 216 -10.23 1.69 2.69
N LYS A 217 -9.86 0.41 2.83
CA LYS A 217 -8.95 -0.05 3.90
C LYS A 217 -7.64 0.71 3.89
N PHE A 218 -7.02 0.91 2.71
CA PHE A 218 -5.78 1.67 2.60
C PHE A 218 -5.96 3.13 3.01
N ARG A 219 -7.04 3.79 2.57
CA ARG A 219 -7.36 5.17 2.96
C ARG A 219 -7.52 5.31 4.47
N ASN A 220 -8.21 4.37 5.11
CA ASN A 220 -8.43 4.35 6.56
C ASN A 220 -7.11 4.12 7.32
N PHE A 221 -6.28 3.18 6.86
CA PHE A 221 -4.93 2.96 7.38
C PHE A 221 -4.07 4.25 7.32
N MET A 222 -4.14 4.99 6.22
CA MET A 222 -3.47 6.28 6.06
C MET A 222 -4.11 7.42 6.87
N LYS A 223 -5.18 7.15 7.62
CA LYS A 223 -6.00 8.13 8.35
C LYS A 223 -6.33 9.33 7.46
N SER A 224 -6.74 9.06 6.22
CA SER A 224 -6.83 10.04 5.16
C SER A 224 -8.28 10.30 4.75
N ASP A 225 -8.62 11.56 4.45
CA ASP A 225 -9.92 11.94 3.90
C ASP A 225 -9.91 12.22 2.38
N HIS A 226 -8.82 11.84 1.70
CA HIS A 226 -8.68 11.99 0.26
C HIS A 226 -9.81 11.25 -0.49
N PRO A 227 -10.43 11.87 -1.52
CA PRO A 227 -11.51 11.23 -2.26
C PRO A 227 -11.00 10.05 -3.08
N ILE A 228 -11.80 8.98 -3.11
CA ILE A 228 -11.61 7.85 -4.02
C ILE A 228 -12.41 8.16 -5.27
N MET A 229 -11.74 8.34 -6.40
CA MET A 229 -12.35 8.77 -7.65
C MET A 229 -12.53 7.58 -8.60
N PRO A 230 -13.68 7.44 -9.29
CA PRO A 230 -13.81 6.47 -10.36
C PRO A 230 -12.84 6.79 -11.51
N LYS A 231 -12.28 5.75 -12.13
CA LYS A 231 -11.36 5.83 -13.27
C LYS A 231 -11.73 4.75 -14.27
N VAL A 232 -11.61 5.05 -15.56
CA VAL A 232 -11.70 4.04 -16.62
C VAL A 232 -10.27 3.78 -17.09
N VAL A 233 -9.85 2.52 -17.03
CA VAL A 233 -8.54 2.07 -17.51
C VAL A 233 -8.77 1.29 -18.81
N GLU A 234 -8.03 1.64 -19.85
CA GLU A 234 -8.09 0.97 -21.14
C GLU A 234 -6.91 0.00 -21.24
N LEU A 235 -7.23 -1.29 -21.40
CA LEU A 235 -6.27 -2.39 -21.53
C LEU A 235 -6.77 -3.26 -22.69
N ASP A 236 -5.90 -3.59 -23.64
CA ASP A 236 -6.23 -4.42 -24.80
C ASP A 236 -7.54 -3.99 -25.51
N GLU A 237 -7.66 -2.67 -25.76
CA GLU A 237 -8.83 -2.02 -26.38
C GLU A 237 -10.16 -2.18 -25.61
N LYS A 238 -10.10 -2.63 -24.34
CA LYS A 238 -11.25 -2.80 -23.46
C LYS A 238 -11.23 -1.81 -22.31
N LYS A 239 -12.41 -1.25 -22.02
CA LYS A 239 -12.61 -0.30 -20.92
C LYS A 239 -12.96 -1.04 -19.64
N HIS A 240 -12.09 -0.91 -18.64
CA HIS A 240 -12.26 -1.50 -17.33
C HIS A 240 -12.57 -0.41 -16.29
N LYS A 241 -13.58 -0.65 -15.45
CA LYS A 241 -13.90 0.23 -14.31
C LYS A 241 -12.90 0.01 -13.19
N ALA A 242 -12.32 1.09 -12.70
CA ALA A 242 -11.37 1.13 -11.61
C ALA A 242 -11.69 2.29 -10.65
N TYR A 243 -11.05 2.29 -9.51
CA TYR A 243 -11.07 3.38 -8.55
C TYR A 243 -9.65 3.80 -8.23
N ARG A 244 -9.46 5.11 -8.03
CA ARG A 244 -8.17 5.75 -7.82
C ARG A 244 -8.18 6.53 -6.51
N LEU A 245 -7.17 6.29 -5.68
CA LEU A 245 -6.80 7.14 -4.55
C LEU A 245 -5.46 7.80 -4.86
N ALA A 246 -5.44 9.13 -4.94
CA ALA A 246 -4.21 9.91 -5.18
C ALA A 246 -3.93 10.82 -3.98
N ILE A 247 -2.80 10.59 -3.33
CA ILE A 247 -2.34 11.31 -2.15
C ILE A 247 -1.11 12.14 -2.53
N TYR A 248 -1.16 13.44 -2.27
CA TYR A 248 -0.08 14.38 -2.57
C TYR A 248 0.65 14.77 -1.29
N SER A 249 1.83 14.19 -1.06
CA SER A 249 2.69 14.55 0.07
C SER A 249 4.16 14.27 -0.26
N LYS A 250 4.97 15.33 -0.16
CA LYS A 250 6.43 15.25 -0.28
C LYS A 250 7.05 14.32 0.76
N LYS A 251 6.63 14.43 2.01
CA LYS A 251 7.19 13.62 3.10
C LYS A 251 6.89 12.13 2.89
N LEU A 252 5.61 11.79 2.71
CA LEU A 252 5.15 10.42 2.48
C LEU A 252 5.89 9.75 1.32
N VAL A 253 6.03 10.46 0.19
CA VAL A 253 6.71 9.93 -0.99
C VAL A 253 8.21 9.74 -0.74
N ILE A 254 8.87 10.70 -0.07
CA ILE A 254 10.29 10.57 0.28
C ILE A 254 10.49 9.37 1.20
N ASP A 255 9.63 9.18 2.20
CA ASP A 255 9.75 8.07 3.13
C ASP A 255 9.50 6.73 2.43
N LEU A 256 8.49 6.63 1.55
CA LEU A 256 8.29 5.44 0.71
C LEU A 256 9.49 5.11 -0.20
N ILE A 257 10.12 6.13 -0.79
CA ILE A 257 11.33 5.96 -1.60
C ILE A 257 12.48 5.43 -0.74
N LYS A 258 12.66 5.95 0.49
CA LYS A 258 13.66 5.44 1.44
C LYS A 258 13.38 3.99 1.84
N GLN A 259 12.10 3.63 2.00
CA GLN A 259 11.69 2.24 2.23
C GLN A 259 11.79 1.37 0.96
N GLY A 260 12.34 1.88 -0.15
CA GLY A 260 12.62 1.16 -1.40
C GLY A 260 11.48 1.12 -2.43
N CYS A 261 10.34 1.77 -2.17
CA CYS A 261 9.24 1.92 -3.12
C CYS A 261 9.50 3.09 -4.09
N ILE A 262 10.43 2.89 -5.02
CA ILE A 262 10.90 3.92 -5.94
C ILE A 262 9.94 4.18 -7.13
N PRO A 263 10.00 5.35 -7.80
CA PRO A 263 9.32 5.59 -9.07
C PRO A 263 9.78 4.63 -10.17
N CYS A 264 8.91 4.31 -11.13
CA CYS A 264 9.21 3.44 -12.29
C CYS A 264 9.83 2.08 -11.91
N LYS A 265 9.42 1.55 -10.76
CA LYS A 265 10.06 0.38 -10.12
C LYS A 265 9.92 -0.95 -10.85
N SER A 266 8.92 -1.14 -11.72
CA SER A 266 8.56 -2.46 -12.26
C SER A 266 9.72 -3.24 -12.93
N LEU A 267 10.76 -2.55 -13.40
CA LEU A 267 11.92 -3.17 -14.06
C LEU A 267 13.23 -3.12 -13.26
N VAL A 268 13.25 -2.42 -12.13
CA VAL A 268 14.45 -2.19 -11.30
C VAL A 268 14.21 -2.50 -9.81
N LEU A 269 13.07 -3.12 -9.50
CA LEU A 269 12.64 -3.42 -8.14
C LEU A 269 13.64 -4.36 -7.46
N LYS A 270 14.01 -4.03 -6.22
CA LYS A 270 14.84 -4.87 -5.35
C LYS A 270 14.06 -5.23 -4.10
N PHE A 271 14.32 -6.43 -3.57
CA PHE A 271 13.71 -6.86 -2.32
C PHE A 271 14.20 -5.95 -1.18
N PRO A 272 13.34 -5.46 -0.27
CA PRO A 272 13.77 -4.58 0.82
C PRO A 272 14.76 -5.29 1.74
N SER A 273 15.77 -4.56 2.22
CA SER A 273 16.72 -5.09 3.21
C SER A 273 16.03 -5.35 4.55
N SER A 274 16.66 -6.19 5.39
CA SER A 274 16.19 -6.47 6.76
C SER A 274 16.14 -5.24 7.67
N SER A 275 16.85 -4.16 7.32
CA SER A 275 16.78 -2.86 7.99
C SER A 275 15.52 -2.07 7.65
N ILE A 276 14.92 -2.30 6.48
CA ILE A 276 13.66 -1.69 6.02
C ILE A 276 12.49 -2.54 6.53
N VAL A 277 12.52 -3.84 6.25
CA VAL A 277 11.49 -4.80 6.71
C VAL A 277 12.15 -5.81 7.65
N PRO A 278 11.92 -5.70 8.98
CA PRO A 278 12.43 -6.66 9.96
C PRO A 278 12.03 -8.11 9.62
N PRO A 279 12.88 -9.12 9.91
CA PRO A 279 12.61 -10.53 9.57
C PRO A 279 11.24 -11.05 10.03
N ASN A 280 10.77 -10.62 11.21
CA ASN A 280 9.45 -11.00 11.74
C ASN A 280 8.27 -10.40 10.95
N LEU A 281 8.50 -9.36 10.14
CA LEU A 281 7.49 -8.69 9.33
C LEU A 281 7.57 -9.05 7.83
N VAL A 282 8.63 -9.75 7.41
CA VAL A 282 8.85 -10.15 6.01
C VAL A 282 7.67 -10.93 5.45
N ARG A 283 7.05 -11.83 6.26
CA ARG A 283 5.85 -12.57 5.85
C ARG A 283 4.69 -11.67 5.44
N HIS A 284 4.51 -10.54 6.13
CA HIS A 284 3.43 -9.59 5.87
C HIS A 284 3.74 -8.73 4.64
N PHE A 285 5.01 -8.34 4.45
CA PHE A 285 5.46 -7.69 3.23
C PHE A 285 5.24 -8.58 2.00
N ILE A 286 5.67 -9.85 2.05
CA ILE A 286 5.46 -10.80 0.96
C ILE A 286 3.97 -10.98 0.70
N ARG A 287 3.13 -11.10 1.74
CA ARG A 287 1.67 -11.15 1.58
C ARG A 287 1.14 -9.93 0.81
N GLY A 288 1.53 -8.73 1.19
CA GLY A 288 1.12 -7.50 0.52
C GLY A 288 1.52 -7.47 -0.94
N TYR A 289 2.78 -7.81 -1.24
CA TYR A 289 3.28 -7.88 -2.61
C TYR A 289 2.52 -8.92 -3.45
N TRP A 290 2.27 -10.10 -2.87
CA TRP A 290 1.50 -11.16 -3.52
C TRP A 290 0.03 -10.75 -3.72
N ASP A 291 -0.55 -9.97 -2.81
CA ASP A 291 -1.91 -9.48 -2.91
C ASP A 291 -2.08 -8.39 -3.98
N GLY A 292 -1.02 -7.64 -4.31
CA GLY A 292 -0.99 -6.79 -5.50
C GLY A 292 -0.74 -7.61 -6.77
N ASP A 293 0.51 -8.04 -6.98
CA ASP A 293 0.99 -8.56 -8.27
C ASP A 293 0.81 -10.08 -8.43
N GLY A 294 0.73 -10.81 -7.32
CA GLY A 294 0.62 -12.27 -7.35
C GLY A 294 -0.67 -12.81 -7.98
N THR A 295 -0.61 -14.02 -8.51
CA THR A 295 -1.74 -14.75 -9.08
C THR A 295 -1.96 -16.04 -8.30
N ILE A 296 -3.22 -16.31 -7.95
CA ILE A 296 -3.67 -17.54 -7.30
C ILE A 296 -4.77 -18.15 -8.17
N CYS A 297 -4.48 -19.31 -8.74
CA CYS A 297 -5.40 -20.05 -9.59
C CYS A 297 -5.70 -21.40 -8.96
N PHE A 298 -6.97 -21.64 -8.62
CA PHE A 298 -7.44 -22.93 -8.13
C PHE A 298 -8.37 -23.56 -9.16
N THR A 299 -7.92 -24.62 -9.84
CA THR A 299 -8.68 -25.24 -10.94
C THR A 299 -8.70 -26.75 -10.87
N LYS A 300 -9.70 -27.35 -11.53
CA LYS A 300 -9.83 -28.80 -11.71
C LYS A 300 -9.07 -29.24 -12.96
N LEU A 301 -8.15 -30.20 -12.82
CA LEU A 301 -7.54 -30.87 -13.98
C LEU A 301 -8.57 -31.84 -14.58
N LYS A 302 -9.08 -31.53 -15.77
CA LYS A 302 -10.15 -32.28 -16.46
C LYS A 302 -9.87 -33.79 -16.61
N LYS A 303 -8.60 -34.20 -16.73
CA LYS A 303 -8.21 -35.60 -17.01
C LYS A 303 -8.04 -36.48 -15.78
N LEU A 304 -7.87 -35.93 -14.58
CA LEU A 304 -7.47 -36.70 -13.39
C LEU A 304 -8.40 -36.51 -12.18
N GLY A 305 -9.42 -35.64 -12.28
CA GLY A 305 -10.37 -35.40 -11.18
C GLY A 305 -9.79 -34.63 -9.98
N PHE A 306 -8.48 -34.36 -9.94
CA PHE A 306 -7.83 -33.61 -8.88
C PHE A 306 -7.92 -32.10 -9.09
N LYS A 307 -8.18 -31.36 -8.00
CA LYS A 307 -8.03 -29.92 -7.95
C LYS A 307 -6.56 -29.60 -7.63
N TYR A 308 -5.96 -28.66 -8.35
CA TYR A 308 -4.62 -28.19 -8.06
C TYR A 308 -4.62 -26.66 -7.95
N CYS A 309 -3.65 -26.16 -7.21
CA CYS A 309 -3.41 -24.74 -7.09
C CYS A 309 -2.15 -24.38 -7.89
N SER A 310 -2.21 -23.26 -8.61
CA SER A 310 -1.06 -22.63 -9.25
C SER A 310 -0.92 -21.24 -8.65
N LEU A 311 0.30 -20.92 -8.24
CA LEU A 311 0.69 -19.64 -7.70
C LEU A 311 1.77 -19.06 -8.59
N SER A 312 1.69 -17.77 -8.88
CA SER A 312 2.80 -17.05 -9.51
C SER A 312 2.91 -15.63 -8.99
N VAL A 313 4.10 -15.08 -9.08
CA VAL A 313 4.39 -13.66 -8.82
C VAL A 313 5.37 -13.18 -9.89
N ILE A 314 5.25 -11.93 -10.33
CA ILE A 314 6.09 -11.36 -11.39
C ILE A 314 6.95 -10.25 -10.79
N SER A 315 8.25 -10.27 -11.04
CA SER A 315 9.16 -9.20 -10.60
C SER A 315 10.48 -9.26 -11.36
N THR A 316 11.48 -8.53 -10.86
CA THR A 316 12.87 -8.71 -11.28
C THR A 316 13.42 -10.05 -10.79
N THR A 317 14.46 -10.57 -11.46
CA THR A 317 15.11 -11.84 -11.11
C THR A 317 15.60 -11.84 -9.66
N GLU A 318 16.25 -10.76 -9.24
CA GLU A 318 16.78 -10.60 -7.87
C GLU A 318 15.65 -10.68 -6.83
N PHE A 319 14.52 -10.02 -7.09
CA PHE A 319 13.39 -9.98 -6.17
C PHE A 319 12.71 -11.35 -6.03
N VAL A 320 12.46 -12.04 -7.14
CA VAL A 320 11.80 -13.36 -7.09
C VAL A 320 12.70 -14.44 -6.50
N GLU A 321 14.01 -14.37 -6.72
CA GLU A 321 14.96 -15.28 -6.11
C GLU A 321 15.05 -15.08 -4.58
N GLU A 322 14.94 -13.83 -4.11
CA GLU A 322 14.89 -13.55 -2.67
C GLU A 322 13.62 -14.12 -2.02
N ILE A 323 12.45 -13.94 -2.66
CA ILE A 323 11.21 -14.61 -2.23
C ILE A 323 11.39 -16.13 -2.18
N ARG A 324 12.02 -16.71 -3.21
CA ARG A 324 12.27 -18.16 -3.28
C ARG A 324 13.13 -18.63 -2.13
N ASN A 325 14.18 -17.87 -1.78
CA ASN A 325 15.09 -18.19 -0.68
C ASN A 325 14.38 -18.10 0.68
N ILE A 326 13.62 -17.03 0.93
CA ILE A 326 12.87 -16.82 2.18
C ILE A 326 11.84 -17.94 2.41
N LEU A 327 11.15 -18.38 1.36
CA LEU A 327 10.15 -19.45 1.43
C LEU A 327 10.77 -20.86 1.37
N GLU A 328 12.08 -20.95 1.23
CA GLU A 328 12.85 -22.19 1.07
C GLU A 328 12.26 -23.09 -0.04
N LEU A 329 12.02 -22.49 -1.21
CA LEU A 329 11.38 -23.17 -2.33
C LEU A 329 12.42 -23.76 -3.29
N PRO A 330 12.11 -24.93 -3.89
CA PRO A 330 13.03 -25.57 -4.83
C PRO A 330 13.26 -24.67 -6.05
N LYS A 331 14.47 -24.70 -6.60
CA LYS A 331 14.79 -23.94 -7.82
C LYS A 331 13.89 -24.39 -8.98
N VAL A 332 13.34 -23.42 -9.68
CA VAL A 332 12.53 -23.62 -10.89
C VAL A 332 13.04 -22.69 -11.98
N LYS A 333 12.82 -23.05 -13.24
CA LYS A 333 13.10 -22.15 -14.36
C LYS A 333 12.12 -20.97 -14.30
N LEU A 334 12.64 -19.76 -14.16
CA LEU A 334 11.84 -18.54 -14.24
C LEU A 334 11.31 -18.36 -15.67
N GLN A 335 10.04 -17.99 -15.80
CA GLN A 335 9.43 -17.69 -17.11
C GLN A 335 9.60 -16.20 -17.40
N THR A 336 10.06 -15.86 -18.61
CA THR A 336 10.17 -14.47 -19.06
C THR A 336 8.81 -13.95 -19.51
N GLU A 337 8.35 -12.87 -18.91
CA GLU A 337 7.11 -12.14 -19.25
C GLU A 337 7.52 -10.73 -19.69
N GLY A 338 7.94 -10.60 -20.95
CA GLY A 338 8.58 -9.38 -21.45
C GLY A 338 9.92 -9.11 -20.75
N ASN A 339 10.04 -7.97 -20.07
CA ASN A 339 11.23 -7.58 -19.30
C ASN A 339 11.18 -8.01 -17.83
N ALA A 340 10.16 -8.78 -17.43
CA ALA A 340 10.00 -9.28 -16.06
C ALA A 340 10.08 -10.80 -16.00
N TYR A 341 10.20 -11.35 -14.79
CA TYR A 341 10.35 -12.77 -14.52
C TYR A 341 9.22 -13.27 -13.63
N SER A 342 8.58 -14.36 -14.05
CA SER A 342 7.54 -15.03 -13.30
C SER A 342 8.12 -16.22 -12.52
N LEU A 343 7.95 -16.19 -11.20
CA LEU A 343 8.18 -17.33 -10.31
C LEU A 343 6.86 -18.08 -10.15
N ARG A 344 6.80 -19.32 -10.63
CA ARG A 344 5.57 -20.12 -10.65
C ARG A 344 5.74 -21.46 -9.95
N TYR A 345 4.82 -21.77 -9.04
CA TYR A 345 4.68 -23.08 -8.40
C TYR A 345 3.27 -23.61 -8.56
N ALA A 346 3.14 -24.89 -8.90
CA ALA A 346 1.86 -25.55 -9.06
C ALA A 346 1.84 -26.92 -8.37
N GLY A 347 0.64 -27.38 -8.02
CA GLY A 347 0.41 -28.68 -7.39
C GLY A 347 -0.45 -28.56 -6.14
N THR A 348 -0.12 -29.36 -5.13
CA THR A 348 -0.84 -29.40 -3.85
C THR A 348 0.04 -28.93 -2.68
N ASN A 349 1.24 -29.50 -2.54
CA ASN A 349 2.06 -29.32 -1.34
C ASN A 349 2.84 -28.00 -1.31
N LEU A 350 3.46 -27.59 -2.43
CA LEU A 350 4.17 -26.31 -2.47
C LEU A 350 3.20 -25.11 -2.37
N PRO A 351 2.06 -25.08 -3.10
CA PRO A 351 1.11 -23.99 -2.95
C PRO A 351 0.56 -23.84 -1.53
N ILE A 352 0.28 -24.93 -0.81
CA ILE A 352 -0.24 -24.82 0.56
C ILE A 352 0.81 -24.24 1.51
N LYS A 353 2.09 -24.61 1.37
CA LYS A 353 3.20 -24.03 2.15
C LYS A 353 3.26 -22.51 1.96
N ILE A 354 3.22 -22.05 0.71
CA ILE A 354 3.29 -20.62 0.37
C ILE A 354 2.06 -19.88 0.90
N LEU A 355 0.85 -20.42 0.68
CA LEU A 355 -0.38 -19.76 1.08
C LEU A 355 -0.54 -19.69 2.60
N ASN A 356 -0.18 -20.74 3.33
CA ASN A 356 -0.18 -20.70 4.80
C ASN A 356 0.82 -19.64 5.29
N PHE A 357 2.04 -19.60 4.74
CA PHE A 357 3.05 -18.60 5.13
C PHE A 357 2.54 -17.16 5.04
N ILE A 358 1.78 -16.83 3.97
CA ILE A 358 1.27 -15.47 3.79
C ILE A 358 -0.06 -15.22 4.54
N TYR A 359 -1.01 -16.17 4.56
CA TYR A 359 -2.39 -15.91 5.03
C TYR A 359 -2.74 -16.48 6.40
N GLU A 360 -1.99 -17.44 6.95
CA GLU A 360 -2.28 -17.99 8.28
C GLU A 360 -2.25 -16.87 9.33
N ASP A 361 -3.30 -16.75 10.14
CA ASP A 361 -3.48 -15.68 11.16
C ASP A 361 -3.35 -14.24 10.64
N ALA A 362 -3.55 -14.00 9.34
CA ALA A 362 -3.44 -12.66 8.76
C ALA A 362 -4.61 -11.75 9.19
N SER A 363 -4.30 -10.57 9.72
CA SER A 363 -5.31 -9.55 10.05
C SER A 363 -5.75 -8.71 8.84
N ILE A 364 -4.90 -8.66 7.80
CA ILE A 364 -5.11 -7.86 6.59
C ILE A 364 -4.70 -8.63 5.33
N TYR A 365 -5.54 -8.56 4.30
CA TYR A 365 -5.36 -9.23 3.00
C TYR A 365 -6.34 -8.70 1.96
N LEU A 366 -6.11 -9.01 0.68
CA LEU A 366 -7.04 -8.79 -0.41
C LEU A 366 -8.14 -9.88 -0.40
N PRO A 367 -9.42 -9.54 -0.15
CA PRO A 367 -10.47 -10.54 0.10
C PRO A 367 -10.61 -11.59 -1.01
N ARG A 368 -10.59 -11.17 -2.27
CA ARG A 368 -10.74 -12.08 -3.42
C ARG A 368 -9.67 -13.16 -3.48
N LYS A 369 -8.42 -12.85 -3.14
CA LYS A 369 -7.29 -13.81 -3.16
C LYS A 369 -7.35 -14.72 -1.94
N HIS A 370 -7.64 -14.16 -0.77
CA HIS A 370 -7.84 -14.93 0.46
C HIS A 370 -9.00 -15.94 0.38
N GLU A 371 -10.10 -15.60 -0.30
CA GLU A 371 -11.20 -16.54 -0.53
C GLU A 371 -10.80 -17.74 -1.41
N ILE A 372 -9.85 -17.56 -2.34
CA ILE A 372 -9.30 -18.67 -3.12
C ILE A 372 -8.44 -19.57 -2.23
N TYR A 373 -7.64 -18.98 -1.33
CA TYR A 373 -6.88 -19.72 -0.32
C TYR A 373 -7.79 -20.60 0.55
N LYS A 374 -8.86 -20.04 1.13
CA LYS A 374 -9.83 -20.82 1.94
C LYS A 374 -10.45 -21.98 1.18
N LYS A 375 -10.81 -21.76 -0.10
CA LYS A 375 -11.36 -22.81 -0.97
C LYS A 375 -10.34 -23.93 -1.23
N PHE A 376 -9.07 -23.58 -1.35
CA PHE A 376 -8.00 -24.54 -1.52
C PHE A 376 -7.72 -25.33 -0.23
N LEU A 377 -7.64 -24.64 0.91
CA LEU A 377 -7.42 -25.26 2.22
C LEU A 377 -8.54 -26.24 2.58
N SER A 378 -9.81 -25.85 2.43
CA SER A 378 -10.95 -26.76 2.68
C SER A 378 -10.95 -27.98 1.76
N ALA A 379 -10.58 -27.81 0.48
CA ALA A 379 -10.43 -28.93 -0.43
C ALA A 379 -9.27 -29.85 -0.03
N ARG A 380 -8.20 -29.31 0.55
CA ARG A 380 -7.06 -30.09 1.04
C ARG A 380 -7.43 -30.90 2.26
N ILE A 381 -8.08 -30.29 3.26
CA ILE A 381 -8.56 -30.96 4.47
C ILE A 381 -9.49 -32.12 4.08
N ASN A 382 -10.49 -31.86 3.25
CA ASN A 382 -11.42 -32.91 2.79
C ASN A 382 -10.71 -34.07 2.06
N PHE A 383 -9.62 -33.79 1.33
CA PHE A 383 -8.83 -34.83 0.69
C PHE A 383 -8.03 -35.64 1.73
N GLU A 384 -7.43 -34.99 2.73
CA GLU A 384 -6.68 -35.65 3.80
C GLU A 384 -7.58 -36.54 4.65
N THR A 385 -8.77 -36.05 5.03
CA THR A 385 -9.77 -36.83 5.74
C THR A 385 -10.13 -38.10 4.97
N LYS A 386 -10.42 -37.99 3.66
CA LYS A 386 -10.73 -39.16 2.81
C LYS A 386 -9.56 -40.14 2.70
N VAL A 387 -8.33 -39.64 2.61
CA VAL A 387 -7.14 -40.49 2.58
C VAL A 387 -6.98 -41.23 3.90
N ASN A 388 -7.18 -40.55 5.03
CA ASN A 388 -7.09 -41.16 6.36
C ASN A 388 -8.21 -42.19 6.59
N GLU A 389 -9.45 -41.88 6.23
CA GLU A 389 -10.57 -42.85 6.26
C GLU A 389 -10.26 -44.10 5.44
N GLN A 390 -9.69 -43.95 4.24
CA GLN A 390 -9.27 -45.08 3.41
C GLN A 390 -8.12 -45.88 4.02
N LYS A 391 -7.15 -45.21 4.68
CA LYS A 391 -6.07 -45.88 5.42
C LYS A 391 -6.63 -46.68 6.58
N GLU A 392 -7.46 -46.07 7.43
CA GLU A 392 -8.10 -46.71 8.58
C GLU A 392 -8.95 -47.91 8.16
N PHE A 393 -9.74 -47.77 7.09
CA PHE A 393 -10.51 -48.87 6.53
C PHE A 393 -9.63 -50.03 6.05
N ARG A 394 -8.54 -49.75 5.34
CA ARG A 394 -7.58 -50.79 4.90
C ARG A 394 -6.92 -51.48 6.09
N THR A 395 -6.49 -50.73 7.10
CA THR A 395 -5.91 -51.27 8.34
C THR A 395 -6.92 -52.15 9.08
N SER A 396 -8.19 -51.75 9.14
CA SER A 396 -9.27 -52.57 9.73
C SER A 396 -9.45 -53.92 9.02
N ILE A 397 -9.42 -53.95 7.68
CA ILE A 397 -9.49 -55.20 6.92
C ILE A 397 -8.25 -56.07 7.19
N LEU A 398 -7.07 -55.48 7.27
CA LEU A 398 -5.81 -56.20 7.55
C LEU A 398 -5.77 -56.76 8.98
N ASN A 399 -6.32 -56.04 9.96
CA ASN A 399 -6.50 -56.55 11.32
C ASN A 399 -7.46 -57.76 11.33
N LYS A 400 -8.59 -57.68 10.60
CA LYS A 400 -9.49 -58.82 10.43
C LYS A 400 -8.81 -60.02 9.75
N ALA A 401 -7.91 -59.77 8.79
CA ALA A 401 -7.10 -60.82 8.17
C ALA A 401 -6.19 -61.51 9.21
N THR A 402 -5.64 -60.73 10.14
CA THR A 402 -4.81 -61.22 11.25
C THR A 402 -5.63 -62.11 12.20
N ASP A 403 -6.83 -61.68 12.59
CA ASP A 403 -7.72 -62.49 13.44
C ASP A 403 -8.12 -63.80 12.79
N LEU A 404 -8.44 -63.80 11.49
CA LEU A 404 -8.78 -65.02 10.76
C LEU A 404 -7.60 -65.98 10.67
N PHE A 405 -6.38 -65.45 10.49
CA PHE A 405 -5.16 -66.24 10.48
C PHE A 405 -4.90 -66.90 11.84
N ASN A 406 -5.04 -66.14 12.94
CA ASN A 406 -4.90 -66.65 14.30
C ASN A 406 -5.95 -67.73 14.65
N LYS A 407 -7.11 -67.71 14.00
CA LYS A 407 -8.14 -68.77 14.08
C LYS A 407 -7.82 -70.02 13.24
N GLY A 408 -6.65 -70.08 12.59
CA GLY A 408 -6.19 -71.22 11.80
C GLY A 408 -6.54 -71.18 10.31
N ASN A 409 -7.07 -70.08 9.78
CA ASN A 409 -7.37 -69.98 8.35
C ASN A 409 -6.09 -69.79 7.53
N SER A 410 -5.98 -70.49 6.40
CA SER A 410 -4.87 -70.28 5.46
C SER A 410 -4.94 -68.89 4.79
N ILE A 411 -3.78 -68.34 4.39
CA ILE A 411 -3.71 -67.06 3.64
C ILE A 411 -4.54 -67.13 2.34
N ARG A 412 -4.61 -68.30 1.70
CA ARG A 412 -5.44 -68.51 0.51
C ARG A 412 -6.92 -68.31 0.84
N THR A 413 -7.40 -68.89 1.93
CA THR A 413 -8.78 -68.75 2.40
C THR A 413 -9.09 -67.28 2.76
N ILE A 414 -8.20 -66.62 3.48
CA ILE A 414 -8.35 -65.22 3.90
C ILE A 414 -8.37 -64.27 2.68
N SER A 415 -7.48 -64.50 1.72
CA SER A 415 -7.42 -63.74 0.46
C SER A 415 -8.74 -63.83 -0.31
N THR A 416 -9.36 -65.02 -0.38
CA THR A 416 -10.66 -65.21 -1.02
C THR A 416 -11.79 -64.54 -0.22
N LEU A 417 -11.81 -64.68 1.11
CA LEU A 417 -12.84 -64.10 1.99
C LEU A 417 -12.84 -62.57 1.98
N LEU A 418 -11.65 -61.95 2.09
CA LEU A 418 -11.49 -60.50 2.21
C LEU A 418 -11.17 -59.81 0.88
N LYS A 419 -11.05 -60.58 -0.22
CA LYS A 419 -10.66 -60.08 -1.55
C LYS A 419 -9.36 -59.27 -1.54
N LEU A 420 -8.38 -59.76 -0.78
CA LEU A 420 -7.06 -59.13 -0.64
C LEU A 420 -5.98 -59.92 -1.37
N ASP A 421 -4.94 -59.22 -1.83
CA ASP A 421 -3.76 -59.84 -2.40
C ASP A 421 -3.01 -60.67 -1.34
N ARG A 422 -2.60 -61.89 -1.71
CA ARG A 422 -1.95 -62.83 -0.79
C ARG A 422 -0.61 -62.30 -0.27
N THR A 423 0.15 -61.60 -1.12
CA THR A 423 1.45 -61.04 -0.74
C THR A 423 1.29 -59.85 0.20
N MET A 424 0.18 -59.10 0.09
CA MET A 424 -0.17 -58.05 1.04
C MET A 424 -0.48 -58.64 2.42
N ILE A 425 -1.31 -59.69 2.49
CA ILE A 425 -1.63 -60.38 3.76
C ILE A 425 -0.36 -60.95 4.39
N SER A 426 0.47 -61.68 3.63
CA SER A 426 1.68 -62.29 4.18
C SER A 426 2.67 -61.25 4.71
N SER A 427 2.82 -60.13 4.00
CA SER A 427 3.71 -59.04 4.41
C SER A 427 3.19 -58.32 5.66
N TRP A 428 1.87 -58.11 5.76
CA TRP A 428 1.24 -57.53 6.93
C TRP A 428 1.39 -58.41 8.17
N LEU A 429 1.10 -59.71 8.06
CA LEU A 429 1.25 -60.66 9.16
C LEU A 429 2.69 -60.68 9.67
N TYR A 430 3.66 -60.72 8.75
CA TYR A 430 5.08 -60.69 9.08
C TYR A 430 5.46 -59.42 9.87
N LEU A 431 4.99 -58.24 9.45
CA LEU A 431 5.23 -56.98 10.17
C LEU A 431 4.61 -56.96 11.57
N ASN A 432 3.53 -57.71 11.79
CA ASN A 432 2.91 -57.88 13.10
C ASN A 432 3.55 -59.03 13.92
N GLY A 433 4.73 -59.50 13.52
CA GLY A 433 5.49 -60.53 14.25
C GLY A 433 5.00 -61.96 14.03
N ILE A 434 4.09 -62.20 13.08
CA ILE A 434 3.54 -63.52 12.80
C ILE A 434 4.38 -64.19 11.72
N ASN A 435 4.98 -65.34 12.06
CA ASN A 435 5.80 -66.09 11.12
C ASN A 435 4.93 -66.86 10.11
N VAL A 436 4.93 -66.39 8.86
CA VAL A 436 4.20 -67.02 7.76
C VAL A 436 5.11 -68.01 7.06
N GLN A 437 4.90 -69.32 7.27
CA GLN A 437 5.62 -70.35 6.52
C GLN A 437 5.15 -70.39 5.05
N LEU A 438 6.12 -70.40 4.13
CA LEU A 438 5.85 -70.65 2.72
C LEU A 438 5.43 -72.11 2.51
N SER A 439 4.48 -72.35 1.61
CA SER A 439 4.07 -73.70 1.22
C SER A 439 5.21 -74.52 0.59
N ARG A 440 6.21 -73.84 0.03
CA ARG A 440 7.46 -74.38 -0.51
C ARG A 440 8.58 -73.37 -0.24
N PRO A 441 9.72 -73.77 0.36
CA PRO A 441 10.90 -72.92 0.41
C PRO A 441 11.49 -72.72 -0.99
N PHE A 442 12.08 -71.55 -1.25
CA PHE A 442 12.82 -71.28 -2.48
C PHE A 442 14.12 -72.09 -2.51
N SER A 443 14.57 -72.51 -3.69
CA SER A 443 15.92 -73.06 -3.87
C SER A 443 16.99 -71.98 -3.68
N GLU A 444 18.25 -72.38 -3.46
CA GLU A 444 19.41 -71.47 -3.40
C GLU A 444 19.49 -70.55 -4.63
N GLU A 445 19.29 -71.10 -5.83
CA GLU A 445 19.28 -70.35 -7.09
C GLU A 445 18.12 -69.34 -7.15
N GLU A 446 16.91 -69.74 -6.73
CA GLU A 446 15.74 -68.84 -6.68
C GLU A 446 15.95 -67.69 -5.68
N LEU A 447 16.60 -67.97 -4.54
CA LEU A 447 16.96 -66.96 -3.54
C LEU A 447 18.00 -65.98 -4.10
N ALA A 448 19.01 -66.47 -4.81
CA ALA A 448 20.02 -65.63 -5.46
C ALA A 448 19.37 -64.66 -6.47
N ILE A 449 18.48 -65.16 -7.33
CA ILE A 449 17.74 -64.35 -8.30
C ILE A 449 16.92 -63.26 -7.59
N GLN A 450 16.26 -63.60 -6.48
CA GLN A 450 15.46 -62.62 -5.74
C GLN A 450 16.30 -61.55 -5.05
N ARG A 451 17.47 -61.90 -4.51
CA ARG A 451 18.41 -60.93 -3.93
C ARG A 451 18.88 -59.92 -4.99
N VAL A 452 19.22 -60.40 -6.18
CA VAL A 452 19.61 -59.53 -7.31
C VAL A 452 18.48 -58.57 -7.67
N LYS A 453 17.25 -59.08 -7.82
CA LYS A 453 16.09 -58.23 -8.12
C LYS A 453 15.87 -57.17 -7.03
N LEU A 454 15.92 -57.55 -5.75
CA LEU A 454 15.70 -56.62 -4.65
C LEU A 454 16.75 -55.50 -4.63
N SER A 455 18.02 -55.84 -4.87
CA SER A 455 19.10 -54.86 -5.00
C SER A 455 18.85 -53.89 -6.17
N GLN A 456 18.47 -54.40 -7.34
CA GLN A 456 18.12 -53.56 -8.50
C GLN A 456 16.91 -52.65 -8.22
N ALA A 457 15.91 -53.16 -7.52
CA ALA A 457 14.75 -52.38 -7.10
C ALA A 457 15.15 -51.25 -6.15
N GLU A 458 16.06 -51.51 -5.20
CA GLU A 458 16.57 -50.52 -4.28
C GLU A 458 17.34 -49.40 -5.00
N GLU A 459 18.19 -49.72 -5.97
CA GLU A 459 18.86 -48.73 -6.83
C GLU A 459 17.84 -47.86 -7.58
N PHE A 460 16.81 -48.47 -8.18
CA PHE A 460 15.74 -47.72 -8.82
C PHE A 460 14.95 -46.86 -7.83
N TYR A 461 14.76 -47.32 -6.60
CA TYR A 461 14.09 -46.54 -5.57
C TYR A 461 14.92 -45.32 -5.17
N GLN A 462 16.23 -45.48 -4.96
CA GLN A 462 17.14 -44.36 -4.67
C GLN A 462 17.16 -43.34 -5.82
N ARG A 463 17.04 -43.80 -7.07
CA ARG A 463 17.02 -42.93 -8.25
C ARG A 463 15.71 -42.19 -8.47
N TYR A 464 14.57 -42.85 -8.26
CA TYR A 464 13.25 -42.32 -8.63
C TYR A 464 12.35 -41.95 -7.46
N ASN A 465 12.76 -42.28 -6.23
CA ASN A 465 12.01 -42.09 -5.00
C ASN A 465 10.55 -42.60 -5.07
N SER A 466 10.35 -43.77 -5.70
CA SER A 466 9.03 -44.36 -5.92
C SER A 466 9.05 -45.88 -5.84
N VAL A 467 8.47 -46.43 -4.77
CA VAL A 467 8.41 -47.89 -4.52
C VAL A 467 7.69 -48.63 -5.64
N SER A 468 6.58 -48.08 -6.14
CA SER A 468 5.80 -48.71 -7.22
C SER A 468 6.58 -48.75 -8.53
N LYS A 469 7.25 -47.64 -8.90
CA LYS A 469 8.02 -47.56 -10.13
C LYS A 469 9.23 -48.50 -10.08
N ALA A 470 9.95 -48.48 -8.95
CA ALA A 470 11.12 -49.32 -8.72
C ALA A 470 10.78 -50.83 -8.73
N GLY A 471 9.74 -51.24 -7.99
CA GLY A 471 9.27 -52.62 -7.98
C GLY A 471 8.86 -53.10 -9.38
N LYS A 472 8.16 -52.27 -10.15
CA LYS A 472 7.78 -52.60 -11.53
C LYS A 472 8.98 -52.80 -12.45
N LEU A 473 9.99 -51.92 -12.37
CA LEU A 473 11.19 -52.01 -13.21
C LEU A 473 12.04 -53.24 -12.89
N ALA A 474 12.13 -53.62 -11.61
CA ALA A 474 12.87 -54.80 -11.18
C ALA A 474 12.04 -56.11 -11.23
N GLY A 475 10.77 -56.04 -11.65
CA GLY A 475 9.89 -57.21 -11.72
C GLY A 475 9.55 -57.81 -10.35
N ILE A 476 9.37 -56.98 -9.32
CA ILE A 476 9.01 -57.38 -7.95
C ILE A 476 7.62 -56.85 -7.58
N ASN A 477 6.86 -57.66 -6.86
CA ASN A 477 5.58 -57.24 -6.29
C ASN A 477 5.75 -56.04 -5.34
N TYR A 478 4.87 -55.05 -5.47
CA TYR A 478 4.88 -53.82 -4.68
C TYR A 478 4.97 -54.06 -3.16
N HIS A 479 4.12 -54.92 -2.60
CA HIS A 479 4.07 -55.16 -1.15
C HIS A 479 5.34 -55.83 -0.64
N ARG A 480 5.87 -56.76 -1.43
CA ARG A 480 7.13 -57.46 -1.10
C ARG A 480 8.33 -56.52 -1.11
N PHE A 481 8.43 -55.65 -2.11
CA PHE A 481 9.50 -54.66 -2.17
C PHE A 481 9.36 -53.60 -1.08
N LYS A 482 8.13 -53.16 -0.79
CA LYS A 482 7.84 -52.23 0.31
C LYS A 482 8.27 -52.78 1.66
N LEU A 483 7.96 -54.05 1.94
CA LEU A 483 8.40 -54.75 3.16
C LEU A 483 9.93 -54.78 3.27
N TYR A 484 10.63 -55.11 2.18
CA TYR A 484 12.09 -55.13 2.13
C TYR A 484 12.70 -53.78 2.50
N LEU A 485 12.17 -52.67 1.96
CA LEU A 485 12.65 -51.33 2.30
C LEU A 485 12.42 -50.99 3.79
N ILE A 486 11.25 -51.35 4.34
CA ILE A 486 10.98 -51.15 5.78
C ILE A 486 11.99 -51.92 6.65
N GLN A 487 12.29 -53.18 6.31
CA GLN A 487 13.29 -53.98 7.03
C GLN A 487 14.71 -53.41 6.94
N LYS A 488 15.04 -52.71 5.85
CA LYS A 488 16.30 -51.99 5.67
C LYS A 488 16.38 -50.65 6.43
N GLY A 489 15.31 -50.27 7.15
CA GLY A 489 15.26 -49.05 7.95
C GLY A 489 14.76 -47.82 7.18
N TYR A 490 14.20 -47.99 5.98
CA TYR A 490 13.55 -46.88 5.28
C TYR A 490 12.23 -46.50 5.98
N SER A 491 12.01 -45.21 6.24
CA SER A 491 10.79 -44.70 6.86
C SER A 491 9.62 -44.72 5.86
N LEU A 492 8.93 -45.86 5.78
CA LEU A 492 7.78 -46.10 4.94
C LEU A 492 6.64 -46.71 5.78
N GLU A 493 5.44 -46.13 5.70
CA GLU A 493 4.23 -46.74 6.29
C GLU A 493 3.74 -47.89 5.40
N PHE A 494 3.41 -49.04 5.97
CA PHE A 494 2.94 -50.22 5.22
C PHE A 494 1.51 -50.09 4.70
#